data_AF-A0A4Q3W642-F1
#
_entry.id   AF-A0A4Q3W642-F1
#
_cell.length_a   1.000
_cell.length_b   1.000
_cell.length_c   1.000
_cell.angle_alpha   90.00
_cell.angle_beta   90.00
_cell.angle_gamma   90.00
#
_symmetry.space_group_name_H-M   'P 1'
#
loop_
_entity.id
_entity.type
_entity.pdbx_description
1 polymer ?
#
loop_
_entity_poly.entity_id
_entity_poly.type
_entity_poly.pdbx_seq_one_letter_code
_entity_poly.pdbx_strand_id
1 'polypeptide(L)'
;MENITIFQFFHWYYSAEGNLWQHARDQAQQLADWGVTYAWLPPAYKSFRGIEEPGYAVYDLYDLGEFDQHGTVRTRYGTKDEYLECINALHQKGVKVLADIVLNHKLGGDETEHIPVRKVNDENRNEYTSEPITIEAH
;
A
#
# COMPACT_ATOMS: atom_id res chain seq x y z
N MET A 1 -19.08 -16.58 -21.76
CA MET A 1 -18.25 -16.43 -20.55
C MET A 1 -17.10 -15.52 -20.91
N GLU A 2 -16.89 -14.46 -20.14
CA GLU A 2 -15.76 -13.56 -20.30
C GLU A 2 -14.57 -14.15 -19.50
N ASN A 3 -13.39 -14.21 -20.11
CA ASN A 3 -12.20 -14.75 -19.42
C ASN A 3 -11.70 -13.72 -18.42
N ILE A 4 -11.45 -14.16 -17.18
CA ILE A 4 -10.89 -13.29 -16.14
C ILE A 4 -9.43 -13.00 -16.48
N THR A 5 -9.13 -11.71 -16.66
CA THR A 5 -7.78 -11.17 -16.85
C THR A 5 -7.52 -10.12 -15.78
N ILE A 6 -6.44 -10.31 -15.02
CA ILE A 6 -5.99 -9.39 -13.97
C ILE A 6 -4.76 -8.64 -14.47
N PHE A 7 -4.71 -7.33 -14.21
CA PHE A 7 -3.55 -6.49 -14.50
C PHE A 7 -3.03 -5.85 -13.22
N GLN A 8 -1.77 -6.10 -12.87
CA GLN A 8 -1.08 -5.38 -11.80
C GLN A 8 -0.73 -3.98 -12.29
N PHE A 9 -1.48 -2.97 -11.85
CA PHE A 9 -1.37 -1.60 -12.38
C PHE A 9 -0.39 -0.74 -11.58
N PHE A 10 0.75 -1.32 -11.20
CA PHE A 10 1.81 -0.58 -10.52
C PHE A 10 3.16 -1.28 -10.68
N HIS A 11 4.21 -0.51 -10.43
CA HIS A 11 5.57 -0.97 -10.47
C HIS A 11 6.37 -0.40 -9.30
N TRP A 12 7.36 -1.15 -8.82
CA TRP A 12 8.17 -0.79 -7.66
C TRP A 12 8.84 0.59 -7.79
N TYR A 13 9.34 0.90 -8.99
CA TYR A 13 10.09 2.13 -9.26
C TYR A 13 9.22 3.28 -9.81
N TYR A 14 7.89 3.25 -9.60
CA TYR A 14 7.02 4.36 -10.02
C TYR A 14 7.43 5.66 -9.30
N SER A 15 7.58 6.77 -10.04
CA SER A 15 8.07 8.04 -9.47
C SER A 15 7.16 8.57 -8.37
N ALA A 16 7.73 9.06 -7.27
CA ALA A 16 6.98 9.72 -6.19
C ALA A 16 6.37 11.06 -6.62
N GLU A 17 6.95 11.71 -7.65
CA GLU A 17 6.38 12.92 -8.26
C GLU A 17 5.22 12.62 -9.23
N GLY A 18 5.02 11.34 -9.58
CA GLY A 18 3.94 10.91 -10.45
C GLY A 18 2.58 10.90 -9.76
N ASN A 19 1.52 10.71 -10.54
CA ASN A 19 0.17 10.48 -10.03
C ASN A 19 -0.40 9.21 -10.66
N LEU A 20 -0.30 8.10 -9.93
CA LEU A 20 -0.73 6.81 -10.44
C LEU A 20 -2.26 6.75 -10.57
N TRP A 21 -3.00 7.39 -9.68
CA TRP A 21 -4.47 7.40 -9.74
C TRP A 21 -4.97 8.11 -11.00
N GLN A 22 -4.43 9.28 -11.31
CA GLN A 22 -4.74 9.97 -12.56
C GLN A 22 -4.31 9.15 -13.78
N HIS A 23 -3.11 8.55 -13.76
CA HIS A 23 -2.64 7.70 -14.85
C HIS A 23 -3.57 6.50 -15.07
N ALA A 24 -3.95 5.79 -14.02
CA ALA A 24 -4.85 4.63 -14.09
C ALA A 24 -6.25 5.03 -14.57
N ARG A 25 -6.78 6.17 -14.11
CA ARG A 25 -8.03 6.75 -14.59
C ARG A 25 -7.99 6.97 -16.10
N ASP A 26 -6.92 7.58 -16.60
CA ASP A 26 -6.77 7.92 -18.02
C ASP A 26 -6.54 6.68 -18.90
N GLN A 27 -6.08 5.57 -18.32
CA GLN A 27 -5.87 4.28 -19.02
C GLN A 27 -7.09 3.34 -18.96
N ALA A 28 -8.18 3.72 -18.29
CA ALA A 28 -9.33 2.83 -18.07
C ALA A 28 -9.93 2.26 -19.37
N GLN A 29 -10.05 3.07 -20.42
CA GLN A 29 -10.56 2.60 -21.72
C GLN A 29 -9.60 1.59 -22.35
N GLN A 30 -8.30 1.87 -22.32
CA GLN A 30 -7.29 1.01 -22.91
C GLN A 30 -7.21 -0.36 -22.23
N LEU A 31 -7.35 -0.40 -20.90
CA LEU A 31 -7.45 -1.65 -20.15
C LEU A 31 -8.66 -2.49 -20.59
N ALA A 32 -9.82 -1.85 -20.76
CA ALA A 32 -11.02 -2.53 -21.24
C ALA A 32 -10.85 -3.04 -22.69
N ASP A 33 -10.24 -2.24 -23.57
CA ASP A 33 -9.95 -2.63 -24.96
C ASP A 33 -9.00 -3.84 -25.04
N TRP A 34 -8.11 -3.99 -24.06
CA TRP A 34 -7.24 -5.16 -23.91
C TRP A 34 -7.93 -6.39 -23.29
N GLY A 35 -9.18 -6.25 -22.84
CA GLY A 35 -9.91 -7.32 -22.17
C GLY A 35 -9.50 -7.55 -20.71
N VAL A 36 -8.93 -6.53 -20.06
CA VAL A 36 -8.67 -6.58 -18.61
C VAL A 36 -9.99 -6.50 -17.86
N THR A 37 -10.20 -7.41 -16.92
CA THR A 37 -11.43 -7.50 -16.10
C THR A 37 -11.23 -6.99 -14.68
N TYR A 38 -9.99 -7.07 -14.16
CA TYR A 38 -9.61 -6.54 -12.85
C TYR A 38 -8.28 -5.79 -12.93
N ALA A 39 -8.23 -4.58 -12.38
CA ALA A 39 -7.00 -3.85 -12.10
C ALA A 39 -6.64 -4.03 -10.61
N TRP A 40 -5.47 -4.60 -10.33
CA TRP A 40 -4.89 -4.62 -9.00
C TRP A 40 -4.08 -3.35 -8.79
N LEU A 41 -4.56 -2.51 -7.87
CA LEU A 41 -3.93 -1.25 -7.49
C LEU A 41 -3.01 -1.48 -6.29
N PRO A 42 -1.91 -0.71 -6.14
CA PRO A 42 -1.01 -0.85 -5.01
C PRO A 42 -1.71 -0.46 -3.70
N PRO A 43 -1.09 -0.75 -2.53
CA PRO A 43 -1.60 -0.28 -1.26
C PRO A 43 -1.85 1.24 -1.28
N ALA A 44 -3.11 1.63 -1.04
CA ALA A 44 -3.55 3.02 -1.19
C ALA A 44 -3.39 3.85 0.10
N TYR A 45 -3.02 3.21 1.21
CA TYR A 45 -2.89 3.82 2.53
C TYR A 45 -1.49 4.42 2.79
N LYS A 46 -1.43 5.31 3.79
CA LYS A 46 -0.22 6.02 4.19
C LYS A 46 0.86 5.05 4.66
N SER A 47 2.05 5.23 4.10
CA SER A 47 3.26 4.52 4.51
C SER A 47 4.09 5.36 5.48
N PHE A 48 4.90 4.68 6.28
CA PHE A 48 5.76 5.28 7.31
C PHE A 48 6.62 6.44 6.80
N ARG A 49 7.17 6.37 5.58
CA ARG A 49 7.96 7.46 4.99
C ARG A 49 7.21 8.24 3.91
N GLY A 50 5.88 8.34 4.05
CA GLY A 50 5.02 9.13 3.18
C GLY A 50 5.12 8.69 1.71
N ILE A 51 5.51 9.61 0.83
CA ILE A 51 5.58 9.40 -0.63
C ILE A 51 6.76 8.54 -1.09
N GLU A 52 7.77 8.32 -0.22
CA GLU A 52 9.00 7.61 -0.58
C GLU A 52 8.81 6.08 -0.63
N GLU A 53 7.69 5.57 -0.09
CA GLU A 53 7.44 4.14 0.05
C GLU A 53 6.39 3.64 -0.95
N PRO A 54 6.49 2.39 -1.42
CA PRO A 54 5.55 1.80 -2.38
C PRO A 54 4.27 1.26 -1.73
N GLY A 55 3.96 1.62 -0.48
CA GLY A 55 2.72 1.20 0.19
C GLY A 55 2.84 0.05 1.20
N TYR A 56 3.90 -0.77 1.13
CA TYR A 56 4.07 -1.95 2.00
C TYR A 56 4.67 -1.63 3.38
N ALA A 57 5.21 -0.43 3.58
CA ALA A 57 5.65 0.08 4.87
C ALA A 57 4.47 0.68 5.64
N VAL A 58 3.47 -0.15 5.94
CA VAL A 58 2.14 0.25 6.42
C VAL A 58 2.21 1.06 7.71
N TYR A 59 1.72 2.30 7.69
CA TYR A 59 1.57 3.12 8.90
C TYR A 59 0.10 3.22 9.33
N ASP A 60 -0.75 3.83 8.51
CA ASP A 60 -2.17 4.02 8.81
C ASP A 60 -3.05 3.48 7.69
N LEU A 61 -3.72 2.35 7.95
CA LEU A 61 -4.58 1.64 6.99
C LEU A 61 -5.81 2.47 6.56
N TYR A 62 -6.18 3.49 7.35
CA TYR A 62 -7.36 4.31 7.10
C TYR A 62 -7.04 5.62 6.38
N ASP A 63 -5.79 6.06 6.41
CA ASP A 63 -5.35 7.24 5.67
C ASP A 63 -5.03 6.90 4.22
N LEU A 64 -6.00 7.03 3.32
CA LEU A 64 -5.84 6.77 1.88
C LEU A 64 -5.24 7.96 1.11
N GLY A 65 -4.50 8.83 1.81
CA GLY A 65 -4.02 10.11 1.29
C GLY A 65 -5.02 11.25 1.56
N GLU A 66 -5.54 11.30 2.78
CA GLU A 66 -6.58 12.20 3.29
C GLU A 66 -6.06 13.12 4.40
N PHE A 67 -5.14 12.64 5.25
CA PHE A 67 -4.63 13.38 6.41
C PHE A 67 -3.16 13.76 6.23
N ASP A 68 -2.76 14.90 6.80
CA ASP A 68 -1.34 15.30 6.87
C ASP A 68 -0.62 14.47 7.94
N GLN A 69 -0.01 13.38 7.49
CA GLN A 69 0.76 12.43 8.29
C GLN A 69 2.07 12.12 7.55
N HIS A 70 3.17 12.03 8.30
CA HIS A 70 4.52 11.86 7.74
C HIS A 70 4.91 12.93 6.70
N GLY A 71 4.47 14.17 6.91
CA GLY A 71 4.85 15.34 6.11
C GLY A 71 4.18 15.42 4.73
N THR A 72 3.08 14.69 4.52
CA THR A 72 2.33 14.70 3.27
C THR A 72 0.87 14.37 3.53
N VAL A 73 -0.04 15.02 2.79
CA VAL A 73 -1.44 14.58 2.68
C VAL A 73 -1.53 13.36 1.77
N ARG A 74 -1.00 13.45 0.55
CA ARG A 74 -1.09 12.37 -0.45
C ARG A 74 -0.20 11.18 -0.10
N THR A 75 -0.57 10.01 -0.61
CA THR A 75 0.37 8.87 -0.70
C THR A 75 1.33 9.05 -1.87
N ARG A 76 2.21 8.08 -2.09
CA ARG A 76 3.04 8.02 -3.31
C ARG A 76 2.19 8.11 -4.58
N TYR A 77 0.96 7.59 -4.54
CA TYR A 77 0.14 7.38 -5.73
C TYR A 77 -0.88 8.49 -6.01
N GLY A 78 -1.30 9.23 -4.98
CA GLY A 78 -2.27 10.31 -5.10
C GLY A 78 -3.03 10.59 -3.80
N THR A 79 -4.04 11.44 -3.87
CA THR A 79 -4.99 11.67 -2.78
C THR A 79 -6.13 10.66 -2.81
N LYS A 80 -6.90 10.59 -1.72
CA LYS A 80 -8.13 9.79 -1.64
C LYS A 80 -9.14 10.13 -2.73
N ASP A 81 -9.32 11.42 -3.04
CA ASP A 81 -10.27 11.85 -4.07
C ASP A 81 -9.87 11.33 -5.46
N GLU A 82 -8.58 11.43 -5.80
CA GLU A 82 -8.04 10.91 -7.05
C GLU A 82 -8.16 9.38 -7.12
N TYR A 83 -7.98 8.68 -5.99
CA TYR A 83 -8.17 7.24 -5.90
C TYR A 83 -9.63 6.84 -6.20
N LEU A 84 -10.60 7.57 -5.65
CA LEU A 84 -12.02 7.34 -5.92
C LEU A 84 -12.40 7.68 -7.37
N GLU A 85 -11.84 8.73 -7.95
CA GLU A 85 -12.00 9.04 -9.38
C GLU A 85 -11.46 7.91 -10.27
N CYS A 86 -10.27 7.39 -9.95
CA CYS A 86 -9.67 6.25 -10.64
C CYS A 86 -10.57 5.01 -10.60
N ILE A 87 -11.05 4.63 -9.41
CA ILE A 87 -11.95 3.49 -9.23
C ILE A 87 -13.23 3.67 -10.07
N ASN A 88 -13.83 4.86 -10.02
CA ASN A 88 -15.04 5.15 -10.77
C ASN A 88 -14.83 5.07 -12.28
N ALA A 89 -13.71 5.58 -12.80
CA ALA A 89 -13.39 5.50 -14.22
C ALA A 89 -13.19 4.04 -14.68
N LEU A 90 -12.50 3.22 -13.89
CA LEU A 90 -12.34 1.79 -14.17
C LEU A 90 -13.69 1.06 -14.19
N HIS A 91 -14.54 1.30 -13.18
CA HIS A 91 -15.89 0.72 -13.11
C HIS A 91 -16.78 1.13 -14.29
N GLN A 92 -16.71 2.38 -14.75
CA GLN A 92 -17.45 2.85 -15.93
C GLN A 92 -17.06 2.11 -17.22
N LYS A 93 -15.85 1.52 -17.26
CA LYS A 93 -15.36 0.70 -18.38
C LYS A 93 -15.50 -0.80 -18.16
N GLY A 94 -16.19 -1.22 -17.08
CA GLY A 94 -16.37 -2.62 -16.74
C GLY A 94 -15.14 -3.28 -16.09
N VAL A 95 -14.09 -2.51 -15.79
CA VAL A 95 -12.88 -3.01 -15.12
C VAL A 95 -13.09 -2.89 -13.61
N LYS A 96 -13.07 -4.01 -12.90
CA LYS A 96 -13.17 -4.05 -11.43
C LYS A 96 -11.83 -3.70 -10.78
N VAL A 97 -11.86 -3.23 -9.54
CA VAL A 97 -10.65 -2.90 -8.78
C VAL A 97 -10.38 -3.94 -7.69
N LEU A 98 -9.13 -4.36 -7.56
CA LEU A 98 -8.62 -5.12 -6.42
C LEU A 98 -7.73 -4.20 -5.58
N ALA A 99 -8.11 -4.04 -4.31
CA ALA A 99 -7.31 -3.31 -3.33
C ALA A 99 -6.30 -4.24 -2.67
N ASP A 100 -5.08 -3.75 -2.46
CA ASP A 100 -4.02 -4.47 -1.76
C ASP A 100 -4.14 -4.31 -0.24
N ILE A 101 -4.24 -5.43 0.49
CA ILE A 101 -4.51 -5.47 1.92
C ILE A 101 -3.33 -6.11 2.65
N VAL A 102 -2.51 -5.29 3.29
CA VAL A 102 -1.28 -5.69 4.00
C VAL A 102 -1.52 -5.56 5.50
N LEU A 103 -1.77 -6.69 6.16
CA LEU A 103 -2.11 -6.75 7.60
C LEU A 103 -1.05 -7.43 8.46
N ASN A 104 0.03 -7.90 7.83
CA ASN A 104 1.07 -8.67 8.50
C ASN A 104 1.86 -7.86 9.54
N HIS A 105 2.02 -6.56 9.31
CA HIS A 105 2.85 -5.68 10.14
C HIS A 105 2.39 -4.23 10.03
N LYS A 106 2.88 -3.40 10.94
CA LYS A 106 2.87 -1.94 10.85
C LYS A 106 4.30 -1.43 11.08
N LEU A 107 4.66 -0.31 10.46
CA LEU A 107 5.91 0.41 10.69
C LEU A 107 5.62 1.85 11.07
N GLY A 108 6.57 2.45 11.79
CA GLY A 108 6.50 3.87 12.12
C GLY A 108 5.62 4.18 13.32
N GLY A 109 5.61 3.33 14.35
CA GLY A 109 4.94 3.64 15.62
C GLY A 109 5.32 5.04 16.11
N ASP A 110 4.32 5.82 16.50
CA ASP A 110 4.46 7.24 16.84
C ASP A 110 5.41 7.45 18.02
N GLU A 111 5.45 6.47 18.92
CA GLU A 111 6.27 6.45 20.12
C GLU A 111 6.96 5.11 20.25
N THR A 112 8.03 5.07 21.04
CA THR A 112 8.69 3.85 21.44
C THR A 112 8.19 3.39 22.80
N GLU A 113 8.15 2.09 23.01
CA GLU A 113 7.77 1.47 24.28
C GLU A 113 8.89 0.58 24.82
N HIS A 114 9.01 0.53 26.14
CA HIS A 114 9.92 -0.39 26.82
C HIS A 114 9.27 -1.76 26.94
N ILE A 115 9.74 -2.72 26.17
CA ILE A 115 9.16 -4.07 26.11
C ILE A 115 10.20 -5.15 26.48
N PRO A 116 9.81 -6.16 27.28
CA PRO A 116 10.66 -7.31 27.53
C PRO A 116 10.62 -8.26 26.33
N VAL A 117 11.79 -8.62 25.80
CA VAL A 117 11.96 -9.52 24.65
C VAL A 117 13.03 -10.57 24.90
N ARG A 118 13.06 -11.59 24.04
CA ARG A 118 14.16 -12.56 23.94
C ARG A 118 14.67 -12.60 22.52
N LYS A 119 15.98 -12.79 22.35
CA LYS A 119 16.55 -13.09 21.03
C LYS A 119 16.11 -14.50 20.62
N VAL A 120 15.89 -14.68 19.33
CA VAL A 120 15.54 -15.98 18.73
C VAL A 120 16.61 -16.40 17.74
N ASN A 121 16.68 -17.70 17.45
CA ASN A 121 17.52 -18.23 16.38
C ASN A 121 16.98 -17.78 15.01
N ASP A 122 17.85 -17.29 14.13
CA ASP A 122 17.46 -16.80 12.80
C ASP A 122 16.93 -17.90 11.87
N GLU A 123 17.41 -19.14 12.04
CA GLU A 123 16.96 -20.32 11.28
C GLU A 123 15.70 -20.96 11.88
N ASN A 124 15.46 -20.76 13.19
CA ASN A 124 14.28 -21.26 13.89
C ASN A 124 13.79 -20.27 14.95
N ARG A 125 12.85 -19.39 14.55
CA ARG A 125 12.32 -18.32 15.42
C ARG A 125 11.49 -18.79 16.62
N ASN A 126 11.34 -20.10 16.84
CA ASN A 126 10.73 -20.68 18.05
C ASN A 126 11.76 -21.00 19.15
N GLU A 127 13.07 -20.92 18.85
CA GLU A 127 14.14 -21.20 19.79
C GLU A 127 14.73 -19.90 20.35
N TYR A 128 14.71 -19.75 21.67
CA TYR A 128 15.31 -18.59 22.34
C TYR A 128 16.82 -18.75 22.50
N THR A 129 17.56 -17.69 22.21
CA THR A 129 19.03 -17.63 22.31
C THR A 129 19.51 -16.66 23.39
N SER A 130 18.60 -16.06 24.16
CA SER A 130 18.92 -15.19 25.30
C SER A 130 17.91 -15.31 26.44
N GLU A 131 18.35 -14.90 27.63
CA GLU A 131 17.46 -14.51 28.72
C GLU A 131 16.62 -13.26 28.34
N PRO A 132 15.50 -12.97 29.03
CA PRO A 132 14.73 -11.75 28.83
C PRO A 132 15.57 -10.49 28.99
N ILE A 133 15.43 -9.56 28.06
CA ILE A 133 16.02 -8.22 28.10
C ILE A 133 14.95 -7.18 27.79
N THR A 134 15.03 -6.01 28.42
CA THR A 134 14.16 -4.88 28.05
C THR A 134 14.81 -4.12 26.90
N ILE A 135 14.04 -3.85 25.85
CA ILE A 135 14.43 -2.98 24.75
C ILE A 135 13.44 -1.83 24.60
N GLU A 136 13.85 -0.81 23.87
CA GLU A 136 12.98 0.25 23.38
C GLU A 136 12.64 -0.06 21.91
N ALA A 137 11.35 -0.13 21.56
CA ALA A 137 10.88 -0.50 20.23
C ALA A 137 9.65 0.33 19.81
N HIS A 138 9.51 0.57 18.51
CA HIS A 138 8.31 1.16 17.88
C HIS A 138 7.22 0.12 17.62
#